data_AF-A0A0F9N1X2-F1
#
_entry.id   AF-A0A0F9N1X2-F1
#
_cell.length_a   1.000
_cell.length_b   1.000
_cell.length_c   1.000
_cell.angle_alpha   90.00
_cell.angle_beta   90.00
_cell.angle_gamma   90.00
#
_symmetry.space_group_name_H-M   'P 1'
#
loop_
_entity.id
_entity.type
_entity.pdbx_description
1 polymer ?
#
loop_
_entity_poly.entity_id
_entity_poly.type
_entity_poly.pdbx_seq_one_letter_code
_entity_poly.pdbx_strand_id
1 'polypeptide(L)'
;MRKFNTGATRDTEENKLDYEGFLSPLVLRRYAEYLNKHRVQADGGLRASDNWQLGIPIKVYMKSMWRHFMDLWMGHRSGASSEDRQEALCAVLFNVMGYLYELMNAAGATQEAIRQENERVTD
;
A
#
# COMPACT_ATOMS: atom_id res chain seq x y z
N MET A 1 -23.45 11.75 -19.05
CA MET A 1 -22.56 11.88 -20.22
C MET A 1 -22.05 13.31 -20.30
N ARG A 2 -20.73 13.52 -20.35
CA ARG A 2 -20.10 14.83 -20.59
C ARG A 2 -19.94 15.06 -22.09
N LYS A 3 -20.22 16.28 -22.56
CA LYS A 3 -20.01 16.72 -23.94
C LYS A 3 -19.04 17.88 -23.94
N PHE A 4 -18.09 17.86 -24.85
CA PHE A 4 -17.08 18.91 -25.01
C PHE A 4 -17.36 19.71 -26.28
N ASN A 5 -16.88 20.95 -26.33
CA ASN A 5 -17.07 21.85 -27.48
C ASN A 5 -16.46 21.31 -28.78
N THR A 6 -15.56 20.32 -28.70
CA THR A 6 -14.97 19.60 -29.85
C THR A 6 -15.90 18.56 -30.48
N GLY A 7 -17.08 18.31 -29.89
CA GLY A 7 -17.96 17.20 -30.26
C GLY A 7 -17.58 15.86 -29.60
N ALA A 8 -16.47 15.82 -28.85
CA ALA A 8 -16.11 14.65 -28.06
C ALA A 8 -17.12 14.43 -26.92
N THR A 9 -17.33 13.16 -26.57
CA THR A 9 -18.14 12.76 -25.42
C THR A 9 -17.32 11.87 -24.49
N ARG A 10 -17.62 11.92 -23.19
CA ARG A 10 -17.03 11.03 -22.20
C ARG A 10 -18.08 10.65 -21.18
N ASP A 11 -17.93 9.48 -20.60
CA ASP A 11 -18.82 9.02 -19.55
C ASP A 11 -18.72 9.94 -18.29
N THR A 12 -19.71 9.88 -17.41
CA THR A 12 -19.68 10.63 -16.13
C THR A 12 -18.59 10.07 -15.23
N GLU A 13 -18.15 10.86 -14.25
CA GLU A 13 -17.27 10.37 -13.17
C GLU A 13 -18.07 9.79 -11.99
N GLU A 14 -19.40 9.71 -12.13
CA GLU A 14 -20.28 9.20 -11.10
C GLU A 14 -19.95 7.73 -10.81
N ASN A 15 -19.73 7.42 -9.53
CA ASN A 15 -19.31 6.10 -9.04
C ASN A 15 -17.93 5.62 -9.51
N LYS A 16 -17.05 6.50 -10.02
CA LYS A 16 -15.66 6.16 -10.38
C LYS A 16 -14.68 6.60 -9.30
N LEU A 17 -13.58 5.87 -9.18
CA LEU A 17 -12.48 6.24 -8.30
C LEU A 17 -11.67 7.39 -8.93
N ASP A 18 -11.58 8.50 -8.22
CA ASP A 18 -10.75 9.65 -8.60
C ASP A 18 -9.35 9.50 -7.99
N TYR A 19 -8.54 8.63 -8.57
CA TYR A 19 -7.17 8.39 -8.07
C TYR A 19 -6.30 9.65 -8.05
N GLU A 20 -6.52 10.59 -8.96
CA GLU A 20 -5.76 11.84 -9.00
C GLU A 20 -6.17 12.79 -7.86
N GLY A 21 -7.47 12.90 -7.57
CA GLY A 21 -7.96 13.64 -6.41
C GLY A 21 -7.65 12.98 -5.06
N PHE A 22 -7.52 11.65 -5.02
CA PHE A 22 -7.28 10.90 -3.77
C PHE A 22 -5.81 10.74 -3.41
N LEU A 23 -4.89 10.90 -4.36
CA LEU A 23 -3.47 10.63 -4.16
C LEU A 23 -2.62 11.84 -4.54
N SER A 24 -1.65 12.17 -3.67
CA SER A 24 -0.66 13.20 -3.99
C SER A 24 0.52 12.61 -4.75
N PRO A 25 0.86 13.12 -5.97
CA PRO A 25 2.03 12.64 -6.71
C PRO A 25 3.35 12.88 -5.98
N LEU A 26 3.43 13.92 -5.14
CA LEU A 26 4.62 14.19 -4.31
C LEU A 26 4.80 13.12 -3.23
N VAL A 27 3.72 12.73 -2.56
CA VAL A 27 3.74 11.67 -1.53
C VAL A 27 4.08 10.33 -2.16
N LEU A 28 3.49 10.01 -3.32
CA LEU A 28 3.78 8.76 -4.04
C LEU A 28 5.24 8.68 -4.47
N ARG A 29 5.82 9.77 -4.97
CA ARG A 29 7.24 9.82 -5.33
C ARG A 29 8.13 9.55 -4.11
N ARG A 30 7.87 10.24 -2.99
CA ARG A 30 8.66 10.07 -1.76
C ARG A 30 8.58 8.63 -1.22
N TYR A 31 7.41 8.03 -1.32
CA TYR A 31 7.20 6.63 -0.94
C TYR A 31 7.93 5.66 -1.88
N ALA A 32 7.92 5.90 -3.20
CA ALA A 32 8.69 5.10 -4.15
C ALA A 32 10.21 5.20 -3.90
N GLU A 33 10.71 6.38 -3.56
CA GLU A 33 12.11 6.58 -3.17
C GLU A 33 12.46 5.79 -1.90
N TYR A 34 11.56 5.78 -0.90
CA TYR A 34 11.68 4.94 0.29
C TYR A 34 11.77 3.44 -0.08
N LEU A 35 10.87 2.93 -0.91
CA LEU A 35 10.88 1.51 -1.32
C LEU A 35 12.14 1.16 -2.12
N ASN A 36 12.58 2.04 -3.02
CA ASN A 36 13.79 1.84 -3.81
C ASN A 36 15.05 1.81 -2.93
N LYS A 37 15.11 2.61 -1.86
CA LYS A 37 16.18 2.55 -0.86
C LYS A 37 16.17 1.21 -0.12
N HIS A 38 15.00 0.74 0.31
CA HIS A 38 14.88 -0.44 1.18
C HIS A 38 14.89 -1.79 0.45
N ARG A 39 14.86 -1.82 -0.88
CA ARG A 39 15.08 -3.06 -1.65
C ARG A 39 16.54 -3.50 -1.70
N VAL A 40 17.49 -2.62 -1.36
CA VAL A 40 18.91 -2.96 -1.19
C VAL A 40 19.12 -3.59 0.18
N GLN A 41 19.67 -4.80 0.21
CA GLN A 41 19.93 -5.58 1.43
C GLN A 41 21.29 -5.23 2.02
N ALA A 42 21.54 -5.66 3.27
CA ALA A 42 22.79 -5.38 3.98
C ALA A 42 24.03 -6.01 3.32
N ASP A 43 23.83 -7.10 2.57
CA ASP A 43 24.85 -7.77 1.77
C ASP A 43 25.01 -7.16 0.36
N GLY A 44 24.29 -6.08 0.06
CA GLY A 44 24.24 -5.45 -1.26
C GLY A 44 23.30 -6.12 -2.26
N GLY A 45 22.61 -7.20 -1.87
CA GLY A 45 21.60 -7.87 -2.68
C GLY A 45 20.44 -6.94 -3.03
N LEU A 46 19.94 -7.04 -4.27
CA LEU A 46 18.82 -6.21 -4.74
C LEU A 46 17.56 -7.06 -4.85
N ARG A 47 16.56 -6.78 -4.00
CA ARG A 47 15.24 -7.40 -4.10
C ARG A 47 14.46 -6.80 -5.27
N ALA A 48 13.61 -7.61 -5.88
CA ALA A 48 12.58 -7.11 -6.81
C ALA A 48 11.70 -6.06 -6.10
N SER A 49 11.24 -5.05 -6.83
CA SER A 49 10.49 -3.91 -6.27
C SER A 49 9.16 -4.32 -5.62
N ASP A 50 8.60 -5.44 -6.05
CA ASP A 50 7.35 -6.04 -5.60
C ASP A 50 7.55 -7.21 -4.62
N ASN A 51 8.79 -7.47 -4.15
CA ASN A 51 9.10 -8.60 -3.26
C ASN A 51 8.20 -8.69 -2.01
N TRP A 52 7.69 -7.57 -1.52
CA TRP A 52 6.77 -7.53 -0.37
C TRP A 52 5.41 -8.19 -0.65
N GLN A 53 5.01 -8.29 -1.92
CA GLN A 53 3.79 -8.97 -2.36
C GLN A 53 3.89 -10.50 -2.30
N LEU A 54 5.10 -11.05 -2.11
CA LEU A 54 5.29 -12.48 -1.84
C LEU A 54 4.73 -12.94 -0.49
N GLY A 55 4.30 -11.99 0.35
CA GLY A 55 3.69 -12.26 1.63
C GLY A 55 4.62 -11.98 2.80
N ILE A 56 4.13 -11.23 3.79
CA ILE A 56 4.80 -11.11 5.09
C ILE A 56 3.76 -11.36 6.19
N PRO A 57 4.04 -12.16 7.23
CA PRO A 57 3.05 -12.45 8.26
C PRO A 57 2.49 -11.17 8.89
N ILE A 58 1.17 -11.07 9.00
CA ILE A 58 0.44 -9.91 9.56
C ILE A 58 1.02 -9.40 10.89
N LYS A 59 1.41 -10.31 11.79
CA LYS A 59 2.03 -9.96 13.08
C LYS A 59 3.37 -9.21 12.93
N VAL A 60 4.12 -9.47 11.87
CA VAL A 60 5.38 -8.78 11.55
C VAL A 60 5.09 -7.36 11.09
N TYR A 61 4.10 -7.17 10.20
CA TYR A 61 3.64 -5.84 9.80
C TYR A 61 3.19 -5.02 11.01
N MET A 62 2.34 -5.57 11.87
CA MET A 62 1.87 -4.88 13.07
C MET A 62 3.01 -4.48 14.02
N LYS A 63 3.92 -5.41 14.31
CA LYS A 63 5.07 -5.14 15.19
C LYS A 63 6.01 -4.09 14.60
N SER A 64 6.21 -4.07 13.29
CA SER A 64 7.07 -3.09 12.62
C SER A 64 6.41 -1.72 12.53
N MET A 65 5.14 -1.68 12.14
CA MET A 65 4.32 -0.46 12.12
C MET A 65 4.36 0.27 13.46
N TRP A 66 4.19 -0.46 14.57
CA TRP A 66 4.18 0.15 15.90
C TRP A 66 5.53 0.82 16.27
N ARG A 67 6.66 0.24 15.84
CA ARG A 67 7.98 0.86 16.10
C ARG A 67 8.12 2.20 15.37
N HIS A 68 7.85 2.23 14.07
CA HIS A 68 7.91 3.46 13.26
C HIS A 68 6.89 4.50 13.71
N PHE A 69 5.70 4.05 14.15
CA PHE A 69 4.71 4.94 14.73
C PHE A 69 5.22 5.59 16.03
N MET A 70 5.86 4.82 16.91
CA MET A 70 6.43 5.36 18.14
C MET A 70 7.56 6.35 17.85
N ASP A 71 8.47 6.05 16.91
CA ASP A 71 9.52 6.99 16.49
C ASP A 71 8.93 8.30 15.94
N LEU A 72 7.94 8.20 15.05
CA LEU A 72 7.21 9.35 14.52
C LEU A 72 6.55 10.16 15.64
N TRP A 73 5.86 9.49 16.57
CA TRP A 73 5.12 10.15 17.63
C TRP A 73 6.04 10.84 18.64
N MET A 74 7.11 10.18 19.06
CA MET A 74 8.15 10.79 19.90
C MET A 74 8.76 12.00 19.18
N GLY A 75 9.17 11.83 17.92
CA GLY A 75 9.74 12.90 17.10
C GLY A 75 8.79 14.08 16.88
N HIS A 76 7.48 13.83 16.80
CA HIS A 76 6.46 14.88 16.74
C HIS A 76 6.35 15.66 18.05
N ARG A 77 6.40 14.97 19.20
CA ARG A 77 6.21 15.60 20.53
C ARG A 77 7.44 16.32 21.06
N SER A 78 8.62 15.71 20.93
CA SER A 78 9.84 16.18 21.60
C SER A 78 10.92 16.63 20.62
N GLY A 79 10.74 16.39 19.31
CA GLY A 79 11.82 16.54 18.32
C GLY A 79 12.87 15.42 18.38
N ALA A 80 12.82 14.54 19.39
CA ALA A 80 13.71 13.39 19.48
C ALA A 80 13.15 12.24 18.64
N SER A 81 13.82 11.94 17.54
CA SER A 81 13.51 10.81 16.65
C SER A 81 14.78 10.08 16.29
N SER A 82 14.71 8.75 16.20
CA SER A 82 15.81 7.92 15.69
C SER A 82 15.91 7.97 14.15
N GLU A 83 14.84 8.40 13.49
CA GLU A 83 14.74 8.46 12.03
C GLU A 83 14.13 9.78 11.54
N ASP A 84 14.35 10.10 10.26
CA ASP A 84 13.68 11.21 9.59
C ASP A 84 12.15 11.00 9.59
N ARG A 85 11.38 12.08 9.75
CA ARG A 85 9.91 11.99 9.85
C ARG A 85 9.27 11.43 8.58
N GLN A 86 9.82 11.73 7.40
CA GLN A 86 9.29 11.20 6.15
C GLN A 86 9.64 9.71 6.00
N GLU A 87 10.81 9.28 6.47
CA GLU A 87 11.15 7.85 6.56
C GLU A 87 10.18 7.10 7.47
N ALA A 88 9.91 7.62 8.67
CA ALA A 88 8.96 7.01 9.61
C ALA A 88 7.56 6.89 9.02
N LEU A 89 7.06 7.97 8.39
CA LEU A 89 5.76 7.98 7.71
C LEU A 89 5.70 6.96 6.57
N CYS A 90 6.74 6.89 5.73
CA CYS A 90 6.80 5.91 4.65
C CYS A 90 6.87 4.47 5.19
N ALA A 91 7.57 4.25 6.29
CA ALA A 91 7.66 2.94 6.93
C ALA A 91 6.32 2.51 7.55
N VAL A 92 5.60 3.42 8.19
CA VAL A 92 4.21 3.16 8.63
C VAL A 92 3.34 2.82 7.42
N LEU A 93 3.38 3.63 6.37
CA LEU A 93 2.61 3.40 5.14
C LEU A 93 2.92 2.04 4.50
N PHE A 94 4.20 1.65 4.41
CA PHE A 94 4.61 0.33 3.91
C PHE A 94 3.94 -0.81 4.68
N ASN A 95 3.94 -0.73 6.02
CA ASN A 95 3.32 -1.77 6.83
C ASN A 95 1.80 -1.77 6.73
N VAL A 96 1.14 -0.62 6.59
CA VAL A 96 -0.31 -0.52 6.34
C VAL A 96 -0.67 -1.17 5.00
N MET A 97 0.06 -0.82 3.93
CA MET A 97 -0.16 -1.37 2.59
C MET A 97 0.03 -2.87 2.56
N GLY A 98 1.10 -3.37 3.17
CA GLY A 98 1.39 -4.80 3.28
C GLY A 98 0.33 -5.55 4.09
N TYR A 99 -0.06 -5.03 5.26
CA TYR A 99 -1.11 -5.63 6.08
C TYR A 99 -2.43 -5.72 5.31
N LEU A 100 -2.85 -4.64 4.66
CA LEU A 100 -4.09 -4.61 3.88
C LEU A 100 -4.02 -5.59 2.70
N TYR A 101 -2.88 -5.68 2.03
CA TYR A 101 -2.65 -6.64 0.94
C TYR A 101 -2.85 -8.09 1.41
N GLU A 102 -2.32 -8.47 2.58
CA GLU A 102 -2.56 -9.82 3.13
C GLU A 102 -4.04 -10.08 3.45
N LEU A 103 -4.75 -9.09 4.00
CA LEU A 103 -6.19 -9.22 4.27
C LEU A 103 -6.99 -9.40 2.99
N MET A 104 -6.67 -8.63 1.95
CA MET A 104 -7.32 -8.71 0.65
C MET A 104 -7.01 -10.04 -0.05
N ASN A 105 -5.79 -10.54 0.04
CA ASN A 105 -5.42 -11.84 -0.52
C ASN A 105 -6.05 -13.00 0.26
N ALA A 106 -6.13 -12.92 1.59
CA ALA A 106 -6.83 -13.93 2.40
C ALA A 106 -8.34 -13.94 2.08
N ALA A 107 -8.94 -12.76 1.93
CA ALA A 107 -10.32 -12.61 1.50
C ALA A 107 -10.52 -13.10 0.05
N GLY A 108 -9.59 -12.81 -0.85
CA GLY A 108 -9.60 -13.25 -2.25
C GLY A 108 -9.45 -14.77 -2.38
N ALA A 109 -8.57 -15.39 -1.60
CA ALA A 109 -8.45 -16.85 -1.49
C ALA A 109 -9.73 -17.47 -0.93
N THR A 110 -10.40 -16.80 0.01
CA THR A 110 -11.69 -17.23 0.55
C THR A 110 -12.82 -17.07 -0.48
N GLN A 111 -12.84 -15.99 -1.25
CA GLN A 111 -13.80 -15.74 -2.33
C GLN A 111 -13.60 -16.69 -3.51
N GLU A 112 -12.37 -16.96 -3.92
CA GLU A 112 -12.03 -17.93 -4.96
C GLU A 112 -12.32 -19.36 -4.51
N ALA A 113 -12.04 -19.72 -3.25
CA ALA A 113 -12.44 -21.01 -2.68
C ALA A 113 -13.96 -21.17 -2.60
N ILE A 114 -14.70 -20.13 -2.18
CA ILE A 114 -16.17 -20.12 -2.17
C ILE A 114 -16.73 -20.23 -3.60
N ARG A 115 -16.15 -19.52 -4.56
CA ARG A 115 -16.53 -19.59 -5.97
C ARG A 115 -16.31 -20.99 -6.54
N GLN A 116 -15.14 -21.58 -6.33
CA GLN A 116 -14.80 -22.92 -6.82
C GLN A 116 -15.65 -24.01 -6.16
N GLU A 117 -16.02 -23.86 -4.89
CA GLU A 117 -16.95 -24.77 -4.21
C GLU A 117 -18.37 -24.64 -4.76
N ASN A 118 -18.87 -23.42 -5.00
CA ASN A 118 -20.18 -23.19 -5.60
C ASN A 118 -20.28 -23.72 -7.03
N GLU A 119 -19.19 -23.67 -7.81
CA GLU A 119 -19.11 -24.26 -9.16
C GLU A 119 -19.07 -25.81 -9.14
N ARG A 120 -18.76 -26.45 -7.99
CA ARG A 120 -18.74 -27.92 -7.81
C ARG A 120 -20.07 -28.52 -7.32
N VAL A 121 -20.93 -27.71 -6.72
CA VAL A 121 -22.20 -28.17 -6.10
C VAL A 121 -23.40 -28.02 -7.04
N THR A 122 -23.17 -27.57 -8.28
CA THR A 122 -24.22 -27.33 -9.29
C THR A 122 -24.54 -28.52 -10.22
N ASP A 123 -24.15 -29.75 -9.86
CA ASP A 123 -24.61 -31.00 -10.48
C ASP A 123 -25.45 -31.83 -9.47
#